data_AF-A0A067MQV9-F1
#
_entry.id   AF-A0A067MQV9-F1
#
_cell.length_a   1.000
_cell.length_b   1.000
_cell.length_c   1.000
_cell.angle_alpha   90.00
_cell.angle_beta   90.00
_cell.angle_gamma   90.00
#
_symmetry.space_group_name_H-M   'P 1'
#
loop_
_entity.id
_entity.type
_entity.pdbx_description
1 polymer ?
#
loop_
_entity_poly.entity_id
_entity_poly.type
_entity_poly.pdbx_seq_one_letter_code
_entity_poly.pdbx_strand_id
1 'polypeptide(L)'
;MPGVLRRIFQTCGDSLKKVWIGGANDQSHSDDDPPFLLTWGWVTLPSVNNFTWYADAVARALLRRLSLPQAQTLKLQDVPCDVAHSLTSSTAKLTSGFLLNADGEMPEHTSINSLSDLSSLQLIRPLGLLGCISTPHLNTLTLVNDHPAQ
;
A
#
# COMPACT_ATOMS: atom_id res chain seq x y z
N MET A 1 -15.50 -10.89 -2.38
CA MET A 1 -15.16 -9.95 -1.28
C MET A 1 -15.10 -8.46 -1.64
N PRO A 2 -14.58 -8.02 -2.81
CA PRO A 2 -14.33 -6.59 -3.05
C PRO A 2 -15.55 -5.67 -2.96
N GLY A 3 -16.73 -6.15 -3.34
CA GLY A 3 -17.98 -5.37 -3.24
C GLY A 3 -18.40 -4.99 -1.81
N VAL A 4 -18.02 -5.80 -0.82
CA VAL A 4 -18.33 -5.53 0.60
C VAL A 4 -17.41 -4.43 1.13
N LEU A 5 -16.10 -4.54 0.86
CA LEU A 5 -15.13 -3.50 1.22
C LEU A 5 -15.49 -2.16 0.60
N ARG A 6 -15.95 -2.17 -0.66
CA ARG A 6 -16.45 -0.97 -1.33
C ARG A 6 -17.57 -0.30 -0.54
N ARG A 7 -18.61 -1.06 -0.19
CA ARG A 7 -19.76 -0.52 0.54
C ARG A 7 -19.31 0.05 1.89
N ILE A 8 -18.43 -0.65 2.60
CA ILE A 8 -17.89 -0.19 3.88
C ILE A 8 -17.12 1.13 3.71
N PHE A 9 -16.23 1.23 2.73
CA PHE A 9 -15.46 2.45 2.50
C PHE A 9 -16.33 3.62 2.03
N GLN A 10 -17.37 3.36 1.24
CA GLN A 10 -18.30 4.40 0.80
C GLN A 10 -19.21 4.90 1.93
N THR A 11 -19.66 4.02 2.81
CA THR A 11 -20.59 4.39 3.90
C THR A 11 -19.85 4.91 5.14
N CYS A 12 -18.68 4.36 5.44
CA CYS A 12 -17.97 4.64 6.68
C CYS A 12 -16.65 5.40 6.46
N GLY A 13 -16.26 5.71 5.22
CA GLY A 13 -14.94 6.25 4.88
C GLY A 13 -14.51 7.47 5.70
N ASP A 14 -15.45 8.37 5.98
CA ASP A 14 -15.20 9.60 6.74
C ASP A 14 -15.02 9.37 8.24
N SER A 15 -15.37 8.20 8.76
CA SER A 15 -15.28 7.86 10.20
C SER A 15 -14.24 6.78 10.50
N LEU A 16 -13.80 6.03 9.49
CA LEU A 16 -12.77 5.00 9.64
C LEU A 16 -11.44 5.64 10.03
N LYS A 17 -10.94 5.30 11.22
CA LYS A 17 -9.61 5.72 11.69
C LYS A 17 -8.54 4.68 11.42
N LYS A 18 -8.92 3.40 11.50
CA LYS A 18 -8.02 2.27 11.32
C LYS A 18 -8.64 1.27 10.36
N VAL A 19 -7.86 0.84 9.39
CA VAL A 19 -8.25 -0.20 8.43
C VAL A 19 -7.20 -1.30 8.52
N TRP A 20 -7.64 -2.50 8.81
CA TRP A 20 -6.81 -3.70 8.82
C TRP A 20 -7.50 -4.76 7.98
N ILE A 21 -6.82 -5.18 6.92
CA ILE A 21 -7.33 -6.18 5.98
C ILE A 21 -6.23 -7.23 5.85
N GLY A 22 -6.45 -8.40 6.45
CA GLY A 22 -5.57 -9.56 6.33
C GLY A 22 -6.24 -10.69 5.58
N GLY A 23 -5.46 -11.40 4.75
CA GLY A 23 -5.89 -12.66 4.12
C GLY A 23 -5.53 -13.87 5.00
N ALA A 24 -6.23 -14.98 4.80
CA ALA A 24 -5.69 -16.30 5.07
C ALA A 24 -4.86 -16.70 3.84
N ASN A 25 -3.68 -17.30 4.02
CA ASN A 25 -2.65 -17.53 3.00
C ASN A 25 -3.04 -18.47 1.81
N ASP A 26 -4.28 -18.48 1.33
CA ASP A 26 -4.68 -19.30 0.21
C ASP A 26 -4.26 -18.62 -1.10
N GLN A 27 -3.05 -18.97 -1.56
CA GLN A 27 -2.48 -18.65 -2.88
C GLN A 27 -3.27 -19.31 -4.04
N SER A 28 -4.59 -19.12 -4.10
CA SER A 28 -5.33 -19.43 -5.31
C SER A 28 -5.13 -18.27 -6.29
N HIS A 29 -4.05 -18.38 -7.09
CA HIS A 29 -3.83 -17.56 -8.27
C HIS A 29 -4.97 -17.79 -9.27
N SER A 30 -6.06 -17.05 -9.11
CA SER A 30 -7.02 -16.81 -10.19
C SER A 30 -6.58 -15.54 -10.89
N ASP A 31 -6.02 -15.71 -12.10
CA ASP A 31 -5.57 -14.65 -13.01
C ASP A 31 -6.77 -13.90 -13.66
N ASP A 32 -7.99 -14.19 -13.22
CA ASP A 32 -9.19 -13.50 -13.67
C ASP A 32 -9.39 -12.26 -12.80
N ASP A 33 -8.81 -11.14 -13.22
CA ASP A 33 -9.23 -9.82 -12.74
C ASP A 33 -10.74 -9.69 -12.96
N PRO A 34 -11.59 -9.69 -11.92
CA PRO A 34 -13.02 -9.70 -12.14
C PRO A 34 -13.43 -8.36 -12.78
N PRO A 35 -14.20 -8.37 -13.88
CA PRO A 35 -14.57 -7.17 -14.64
C PRO A 35 -15.32 -6.11 -13.81
N PHE A 36 -15.79 -6.47 -12.62
CA PHE A 36 -16.47 -5.60 -11.67
C PHE A 36 -15.57 -4.56 -10.98
N LEU A 37 -14.24 -4.71 -10.98
CA LEU A 37 -13.33 -3.77 -10.31
C LEU A 37 -13.01 -2.53 -11.16
N LEU A 38 -13.21 -2.60 -12.48
CA LEU A 38 -12.89 -1.52 -13.42
C LEU A 38 -13.83 -0.31 -13.31
N THR A 39 -15.01 -0.47 -12.70
CA THR A 39 -16.02 0.62 -12.53
C THR A 39 -15.89 1.40 -11.21
N TRP A 40 -14.89 1.11 -10.39
CA TRP A 40 -14.73 1.77 -9.10
C TRP A 40 -14.18 3.20 -9.24
N GLY A 41 -14.91 4.24 -8.80
CA GLY A 41 -14.29 5.56 -8.67
C GLY A 41 -13.11 5.57 -7.67
N TRP A 42 -12.28 6.62 -7.70
CA TRP A 42 -11.32 6.87 -6.63
C TRP A 42 -12.03 6.92 -5.27
N VAL A 43 -11.47 6.26 -4.27
CA VAL A 43 -11.97 6.23 -2.89
C VAL A 43 -10.96 6.93 -2.00
N THR A 44 -11.39 8.02 -1.39
CA THR A 44 -10.62 8.72 -0.36
C THR A 44 -11.11 8.26 1.00
N LEU A 45 -10.17 7.89 1.88
CA LEU A 45 -10.46 7.59 3.28
C LEU A 45 -9.82 8.69 4.14
N PRO A 46 -10.50 9.84 4.32
CA PRO A 46 -9.87 11.04 4.84
C PRO A 46 -9.53 10.95 6.34
N SER A 47 -10.15 10.04 7.08
CA SER A 47 -9.94 9.91 8.53
C SER A 47 -8.99 8.78 8.91
N VAL A 48 -8.54 7.96 7.94
CA VAL A 48 -7.69 6.80 8.23
C VAL A 48 -6.29 7.25 8.56
N ASN A 49 -5.86 6.96 9.78
CA ASN A 49 -4.50 7.21 10.27
C ASN A 49 -3.62 5.96 10.27
N ASN A 50 -4.21 4.76 10.29
CA ASN A 50 -3.49 3.51 10.30
C ASN A 50 -4.11 2.55 9.28
N PHE A 51 -3.34 2.24 8.24
CA PHE A 51 -3.76 1.36 7.16
C PHE A 51 -2.84 0.15 7.08
N THR A 52 -3.43 -1.04 7.17
CA THR A 52 -2.71 -2.31 7.07
C THR A 52 -3.38 -3.20 6.03
N TRP A 53 -2.58 -3.70 5.09
CA TRP A 53 -3.00 -4.61 4.03
C TRP A 53 -2.07 -5.81 3.93
N TYR A 54 -2.62 -7.00 4.21
CA TYR A 54 -1.98 -8.30 4.12
C TYR A 54 -2.84 -9.30 3.32
N ALA A 55 -3.68 -8.82 2.40
CA ALA A 55 -4.68 -9.64 1.71
C ALA A 55 -4.36 -9.87 0.22
N ASP A 56 -4.99 -10.90 -0.33
CA ASP A 56 -4.69 -11.48 -1.65
C ASP A 56 -4.84 -10.54 -2.85
N ALA A 57 -4.26 -11.01 -3.97
CA ALA A 57 -4.23 -10.37 -5.27
C ALA A 57 -5.59 -9.84 -5.74
N VAL A 58 -6.69 -10.53 -5.38
CA VAL A 58 -8.07 -10.22 -5.79
C VAL A 58 -8.54 -8.82 -5.35
N ALA A 59 -7.88 -8.20 -4.37
CA ALA A 59 -8.18 -6.83 -3.96
C ALA A 59 -7.04 -5.82 -4.20
N ARG A 60 -6.06 -6.15 -5.06
CA ARG A 60 -5.06 -5.20 -5.56
C ARG A 60 -5.69 -4.05 -6.37
N ALA A 61 -6.72 -4.33 -7.17
CA ALA A 61 -7.38 -3.28 -7.95
C ALA A 61 -8.10 -2.24 -7.06
N LEU A 62 -8.51 -2.63 -5.85
CA LEU A 62 -9.02 -1.70 -4.83
C LEU A 62 -7.89 -0.76 -4.37
N LEU A 63 -6.71 -1.30 -4.04
CA LEU A 63 -5.58 -0.52 -3.57
C LEU A 63 -5.14 0.56 -4.56
N ARG A 64 -5.16 0.25 -5.87
CA ARG A 64 -4.85 1.21 -6.95
C ARG A 64 -5.75 2.45 -6.96
N ARG A 65 -6.94 2.37 -6.34
CA ARG A 65 -7.95 3.43 -6.36
C ARG A 65 -8.17 4.05 -4.98
N LEU A 66 -7.33 3.72 -4.00
CA LEU A 66 -7.39 4.29 -2.66
C LEU A 66 -6.50 5.51 -2.53
N SER A 67 -7.00 6.50 -1.80
CA SER A 67 -6.25 7.68 -1.34
C SER A 67 -6.36 7.79 0.17
N LEU A 68 -5.22 7.91 0.84
CA LEU A 68 -5.09 7.90 2.30
C LEU A 68 -4.43 9.18 2.82
N PRO A 69 -5.04 10.37 2.62
CA PRO A 69 -4.36 11.66 2.83
C PRO A 69 -3.93 11.93 4.27
N GLN A 70 -4.54 11.29 5.25
CA GLN A 70 -4.22 11.45 6.68
C GLN A 70 -3.53 10.22 7.29
N ALA A 71 -3.14 9.22 6.48
CA ALA A 71 -2.46 8.05 7.02
C ALA A 71 -1.10 8.44 7.60
N GLN A 72 -0.82 7.93 8.79
CA GLN A 72 0.44 8.09 9.51
C GLN A 72 1.22 6.79 9.53
N THR A 73 0.50 5.66 9.56
CA THR A 73 1.08 4.33 9.48
C THR A 73 0.54 3.60 8.26
N LEU A 74 1.45 3.13 7.41
CA LEU A 74 1.14 2.32 6.23
C LEU A 74 1.89 0.99 6.31
N LYS A 75 1.16 -0.12 6.33
CA LYS A 75 1.72 -1.47 6.31
C LYS A 75 1.16 -2.23 5.12
N LEU A 76 2.00 -2.57 4.16
CA LEU A 76 1.59 -3.31 2.96
C LEU A 76 2.41 -4.58 2.82
N GLN A 77 1.76 -5.66 2.42
CA GLN A 77 2.37 -6.93 2.11
C GLN A 77 1.82 -7.48 0.79
N ASP A 78 2.70 -8.09 -0.02
CA ASP A 78 2.36 -8.79 -1.26
C ASP A 78 1.64 -7.88 -2.29
N VAL A 79 2.02 -6.58 -2.27
CA VAL A 79 1.47 -5.54 -3.17
C VAL A 79 2.45 -5.23 -4.29
N PRO A 80 1.98 -4.98 -5.52
CA PRO A 80 2.87 -4.48 -6.57
C PRO A 80 3.53 -3.15 -6.18
N CYS A 81 4.77 -2.92 -6.64
CA CYS A 81 5.50 -1.69 -6.36
C CYS A 81 4.69 -0.43 -6.77
N ASP A 82 3.99 -0.44 -7.91
CA ASP A 82 3.22 0.72 -8.42
C ASP A 82 2.10 1.11 -7.45
N VAL A 83 1.48 0.11 -6.85
CA VAL A 83 0.44 0.29 -5.84
C VAL A 83 1.02 0.89 -4.56
N ALA A 84 2.16 0.36 -4.10
CA ALA A 84 2.84 0.91 -2.94
C ALA A 84 3.29 2.36 -3.16
N HIS A 85 3.83 2.68 -4.34
CA HIS A 85 4.20 4.05 -4.71
C HIS A 85 2.98 4.97 -4.75
N SER A 86 1.88 4.54 -5.36
CA SER A 86 0.64 5.33 -5.41
C SER A 86 0.07 5.63 -4.02
N LEU A 87 0.01 4.63 -3.14
CA LEU A 87 -0.49 4.79 -1.78
C LEU A 87 0.41 5.69 -0.94
N THR A 88 1.73 5.49 -1.00
CA THR A 88 2.69 6.36 -0.29
C THR A 88 2.62 7.80 -0.82
N SER A 89 2.45 8.00 -2.13
CA SER A 89 2.29 9.34 -2.73
C SER A 89 0.99 10.02 -2.34
N SER A 90 -0.07 9.23 -2.06
CA SER A 90 -1.34 9.77 -1.56
C SER A 90 -1.30 10.17 -0.08
N THR A 91 -0.23 9.83 0.65
CA THR A 91 -0.16 9.93 2.11
C THR A 91 0.81 11.02 2.55
N ALA A 92 0.31 12.24 2.74
CA ALA A 92 1.15 13.41 3.07
C ALA A 92 1.75 13.38 4.49
N LYS A 93 1.13 12.66 5.42
CA LYS A 93 1.50 12.64 6.86
C LYS A 93 2.14 11.33 7.30
N LEU A 94 2.71 10.58 6.37
CA LEU A 94 3.25 9.25 6.66
C LEU A 94 4.45 9.36 7.60
N THR A 95 4.35 8.81 8.82
CA THR A 95 5.43 8.81 9.81
C THR A 95 6.10 7.45 9.94
N SER A 96 5.40 6.37 9.60
CA SER A 96 5.88 4.99 9.65
C SER A 96 5.39 4.17 8.46
N GLY A 97 6.33 3.53 7.76
CA GLY A 97 6.08 2.64 6.62
C GLY A 97 6.63 1.23 6.85
N PHE A 98 5.84 0.22 6.50
CA PHE A 98 6.27 -1.19 6.43
C PHE A 98 5.85 -1.77 5.08
N LEU A 99 6.81 -2.27 4.32
CA LEU A 99 6.59 -2.90 3.02
C LEU A 99 7.27 -4.26 3.00
N LEU A 100 6.49 -5.31 2.75
CA LEU A 100 6.95 -6.70 2.66
C LEU A 100 6.55 -7.27 1.30
N ASN A 101 7.49 -7.86 0.57
CA ASN A 101 7.27 -8.49 -0.74
C ASN A 101 6.55 -7.54 -1.72
N ALA A 102 7.07 -6.32 -1.87
CA ALA A 102 6.58 -5.47 -2.94
C ALA A 102 7.31 -5.85 -4.22
N ASP A 103 6.57 -6.43 -5.16
CA ASP A 103 7.11 -7.03 -6.37
C ASP A 103 6.81 -6.18 -7.61
N GLY A 104 7.59 -6.36 -8.66
CA GLY A 104 7.45 -5.63 -9.92
C GLY A 104 8.41 -4.44 -10.04
N GLU A 105 8.63 -4.01 -11.29
CA GLU A 105 9.51 -2.90 -11.60
C GLU A 105 8.78 -1.56 -11.50
N MET A 106 9.51 -0.52 -11.07
CA MET A 106 9.05 0.85 -11.21
C MET A 106 9.23 1.33 -12.64
N PRO A 107 8.23 2.01 -13.23
CA PRO A 107 8.42 2.73 -14.48
C PRO A 107 9.61 3.68 -14.40
N GLU A 108 10.44 3.75 -15.46
CA GLU A 108 11.68 4.54 -15.51
C GLU A 108 11.49 6.05 -15.24
N HIS A 109 10.25 6.55 -15.29
CA HIS A 109 9.90 7.97 -15.08
C HIS A 109 9.01 8.19 -13.86
N THR A 110 9.08 7.29 -12.88
CA THR A 110 8.34 7.44 -11.63
C THR A 110 8.86 8.65 -10.84
N SER A 111 7.97 9.58 -10.49
CA SER A 111 8.31 10.76 -9.72
C SER A 111 8.79 10.39 -8.31
N ILE A 112 9.82 11.08 -7.83
CA ILE A 112 10.30 10.95 -6.46
C ILE A 112 9.23 11.49 -5.52
N ASN A 113 8.73 10.62 -4.63
CA ASN A 113 7.79 11.00 -3.58
C ASN A 113 8.56 11.53 -2.36
N SER A 114 8.30 12.77 -1.97
CA SER A 114 8.91 13.36 -0.78
C SER A 114 8.04 13.08 0.44
N LEU A 115 8.57 12.27 1.35
CA LEU A 115 7.92 11.86 2.59
C LEU A 115 8.63 12.54 3.77
N SER A 116 8.41 13.84 3.91
CA SER A 116 9.09 14.67 4.90
C SER A 116 8.82 14.22 6.33
N ASP A 117 7.62 13.76 6.67
CA ASP A 117 7.29 13.36 8.03
C ASP A 117 7.73 11.92 8.37
N LEU A 118 8.30 11.19 7.40
CA LEU A 118 8.63 9.77 7.56
C LEU A 118 9.85 9.60 8.46
N SER A 119 9.60 9.03 9.64
CA SER A 119 10.61 8.79 10.66
C SER A 119 11.08 7.33 10.73
N SER A 120 10.24 6.38 10.28
CA SER A 120 10.52 4.95 10.33
C SER A 120 10.11 4.25 9.04
N LEU A 121 11.02 3.50 8.44
CA LEU A 121 10.78 2.73 7.23
C LEU A 121 11.38 1.33 7.37
N GLN A 122 10.55 0.32 7.14
CA GLN A 122 10.96 -1.07 7.08
C GLN A 122 10.60 -1.66 5.71
N LEU A 123 11.61 -2.18 5.03
CA LEU A 123 11.50 -2.79 3.71
C LEU A 123 12.03 -4.22 3.78
N ILE A 124 11.20 -5.20 3.45
CA ILE A 124 11.55 -6.63 3.41
C ILE A 124 11.27 -7.15 2.00
N ARG A 125 12.31 -7.28 1.17
CA ARG A 125 12.23 -7.59 -0.28
C ARG A 125 11.70 -6.52 -1.28
N PRO A 126 11.51 -5.21 -0.99
CA PRO A 126 11.08 -4.23 -2.00
C PRO A 126 12.16 -3.20 -2.37
N LEU A 127 13.26 -3.60 -3.01
CA LEU A 127 14.36 -2.67 -3.33
C LEU A 127 13.97 -1.65 -4.42
N GLY A 128 13.01 -1.97 -5.30
CA GLY A 128 12.61 -1.09 -6.42
C GLY A 128 12.01 0.25 -5.99
N LEU A 129 11.43 0.34 -4.79
CA LEU A 129 10.81 1.58 -4.30
C LEU A 129 11.80 2.60 -3.73
N LEU A 130 13.00 2.16 -3.35
CA LEU A 130 14.01 3.03 -2.74
C LEU A 130 14.45 4.16 -3.68
N GLY A 131 14.49 3.90 -4.99
CA GLY A 131 14.83 4.90 -6.00
C GLY A 131 13.77 5.99 -6.19
N CYS A 132 12.56 5.78 -5.67
CA CYS A 132 11.41 6.66 -5.92
C CYS A 132 10.93 7.39 -4.66
N ILE A 133 11.67 7.33 -3.55
CA ILE A 133 11.31 8.00 -2.29
C ILE A 133 12.44 8.90 -1.79
N SER A 134 12.06 10.06 -1.25
CA SER A 134 12.96 10.98 -0.56
C SER A 134 12.44 11.19 0.86
N THR A 135 13.25 10.82 1.86
CA THR A 135 12.84 10.76 3.28
C THR A 135 13.85 11.54 4.14
N PRO A 136 13.85 12.89 4.09
CA PRO A 136 14.90 13.72 4.69
C PRO A 136 14.98 13.64 6.22
N HIS A 137 13.90 13.20 6.89
CA HIS A 137 13.81 13.11 8.34
C HIS A 137 13.71 11.67 8.86
N LEU A 138 14.22 10.70 8.07
CA LEU A 138 14.19 9.29 8.43
C LEU A 138 15.15 9.00 9.59
N ASN A 139 14.61 8.53 10.71
CA ASN A 139 15.37 8.18 11.91
C ASN A 139 15.67 6.68 12.01
N THR A 140 14.82 5.85 11.42
CA THR A 140 14.92 4.40 11.48
C THR A 140 14.72 3.81 10.10
N LEU A 141 15.72 3.08 9.60
CA LEU A 141 15.65 2.32 8.37
C LEU A 141 15.97 0.86 8.66
N THR A 142 15.12 -0.05 8.21
CA THR A 142 15.36 -1.48 8.27
C THR A 142 15.22 -2.06 6.86
N LEU A 143 16.30 -2.62 6.34
CA LEU A 143 16.33 -3.31 5.05
C LEU A 143 16.61 -4.79 5.30
N VAL A 144 15.69 -5.65 4.89
CA VAL A 144 15.85 -7.09 4.95
C VAL A 144 15.76 -7.63 3.52
N ASN A 145 16.89 -8.14 3.03
CA ASN A 145 16.93 -8.89 1.79
C ASN A 145 17.11 -10.36 2.13
N ASP A 146 16.00 -11.08 2.29
CA ASP A 146 16.05 -12.53 2.40
C ASP A 146 16.27 -13.09 1.00
N HIS A 147 17.53 -13.33 0.63
CA HIS A 147 17.83 -14.25 -0.45
C HIS A 147 17.42 -15.64 0.04
N PRO A 148 16.49 -16.35 -0.61
CA PRO A 148 16.44 -17.78 -0.41
C PRO A 148 17.81 -18.31 -0.85
N ALA A 149 18.54 -18.94 0.08
CA ALA A 149 19.67 -19.78 -0.28
C ALA A 149 19.17 -20.78 -1.33
N GLN A 150 19.71 -20.67 -2.54
CA GLN A 150 19.50 -21.66 -3.60
C GLN A 150 20.12 -23.00 -3.20
#